data_AF-A0A7Y8KZQ3-F1
#
_entry.id   AF-A0A7Y8KZQ3-F1
#
_cell.length_a   1.000
_cell.length_b   1.000
_cell.length_c   1.000
_cell.angle_alpha   90.00
_cell.angle_beta   90.00
_cell.angle_gamma   90.00
#
_symmetry.space_group_name_H-M   'P 1'
#
loop_
_entity.id
_entity.type
_entity.pdbx_description
1 polymer ?
#
loop_
_entity_poly.entity_id
_entity_poly.type
_entity_poly.pdbx_seq_one_letter_code
_entity_poly.pdbx_strand_id
1 'polypeptide(L)'
;MKNLNSAAKIFLYLSILSSSIWIGSYLVKIFTIYRIFEEENLNIKEIFNVTDLSGLFYVLVPVVATSFTVYIIFFFSLLLFLVTAKLNFKIHGWLFISVVIFLITLPFEVYLMTLDYKFLSAVLAENYSPDYLFGILKSRISMFSSFPIIQIFSYFGIIYLILFKPLTKSENHNEN
;
A
#
# COMPACT_ATOMS: atom_id res chain seq x y z
N MET A 1 21.01 10.22 -14.47
CA MET A 1 20.47 11.22 -13.51
C MET A 1 21.50 12.33 -13.30
N LYS A 2 21.75 13.21 -14.29
CA LYS A 2 22.85 14.18 -14.17
C LYS A 2 22.61 15.30 -13.14
N ASN A 3 21.35 15.56 -12.72
CA ASN A 3 21.00 16.73 -11.89
C ASN A 3 20.26 16.42 -10.56
N LEU A 4 20.18 15.16 -10.10
CA LEU A 4 19.53 14.85 -8.81
C LEU A 4 20.53 14.93 -7.65
N ASN A 5 20.17 15.67 -6.61
CA ASN A 5 20.91 15.70 -5.34
C ASN A 5 20.93 14.30 -4.68
N SER A 6 21.97 13.99 -3.91
CA SER A 6 22.15 12.72 -3.20
C SER A 6 20.97 12.36 -2.31
N ALA A 7 20.40 13.34 -1.60
CA ALA A 7 19.21 13.13 -0.77
C ALA A 7 18.01 12.64 -1.60
N ALA A 8 17.76 13.24 -2.77
CA ALA A 8 16.68 12.83 -3.65
C ALA A 8 16.89 11.41 -4.19
N LYS A 9 18.14 11.00 -4.46
CA LYS A 9 18.44 9.61 -4.87
C LYS A 9 18.14 8.61 -3.76
N ILE A 10 18.46 8.94 -2.50
CA ILE A 10 18.17 8.10 -1.35
C ILE A 10 16.66 7.94 -1.17
N PHE A 11 15.91 9.05 -1.19
CA PHE A 11 14.45 8.98 -1.04
C PHE A 11 13.77 8.26 -2.20
N LEU A 12 14.28 8.42 -3.42
CA LEU A 12 13.80 7.68 -4.57
C LEU A 12 14.03 6.17 -4.40
N TYR A 13 15.24 5.78 -3.97
CA TYR A 13 15.57 4.39 -3.70
C TYR A 13 14.68 3.82 -2.60
N LEU A 14 14.50 4.54 -1.49
CA LEU A 14 13.61 4.13 -0.40
C LEU A 14 12.16 3.98 -0.86
N SER A 15 11.68 4.88 -1.72
CA SER A 15 10.32 4.80 -2.29
C SER A 15 10.13 3.56 -3.16
N ILE A 16 11.10 3.23 -4.03
CA ILE A 16 11.05 2.01 -4.85
C ILE A 16 11.11 0.75 -3.97
N LEU A 17 12.02 0.74 -2.99
CA LEU A 17 12.21 -0.42 -2.12
C LEU A 17 10.97 -0.67 -1.26
N SER A 18 10.47 0.37 -0.58
CA SER A 18 9.28 0.27 0.28
C SER A 18 8.02 -0.04 -0.54
N SER A 19 7.82 0.55 -1.72
CA SER A 19 6.67 0.19 -2.57
C SER A 19 6.72 -1.28 -3.01
N SER A 20 7.90 -1.80 -3.36
CA SER A 20 8.07 -3.21 -3.73
C SER A 20 7.72 -4.15 -2.58
N ILE A 21 8.23 -3.87 -1.37
CA ILE A 21 7.93 -4.65 -0.16
C ILE A 21 6.44 -4.51 0.19
N TRP A 22 5.87 -3.31 0.06
CA TRP A 22 4.47 -3.04 0.34
C TRP A 22 3.57 -3.88 -0.55
N ILE A 23 3.78 -3.92 -1.87
CA ILE A 23 2.99 -4.74 -2.80
C ILE A 23 3.00 -6.21 -2.37
N GLY A 24 4.18 -6.76 -2.06
CA GLY A 24 4.31 -8.15 -1.61
C GLY A 24 3.54 -8.41 -0.31
N SER A 25 3.74 -7.55 0.71
CA SER A 25 3.03 -7.67 1.99
C SER A 25 1.52 -7.49 1.85
N TYR A 26 1.08 -6.61 0.96
CA TYR A 26 -0.33 -6.32 0.70
C TYR A 26 -1.02 -7.50 0.04
N LEU A 27 -0.37 -8.16 -0.93
CA LEU A 27 -0.85 -9.42 -1.51
C LEU A 27 -1.00 -10.52 -0.45
N VAL A 28 0.03 -10.75 0.36
CA VAL A 28 -0.01 -11.75 1.45
C VAL A 28 -1.15 -11.43 2.43
N LYS A 29 -1.34 -10.16 2.77
CA LYS A 29 -2.43 -9.68 3.63
C LYS A 29 -3.81 -10.02 3.05
N ILE A 30 -4.04 -9.68 1.79
CA ILE A 30 -5.31 -9.97 1.11
C ILE A 30 -5.59 -11.46 1.10
N PHE A 31 -4.65 -12.28 0.60
CA PHE A 31 -4.89 -13.71 0.48
C PHE A 31 -5.10 -14.38 1.84
N THR A 32 -4.36 -13.97 2.86
CA THR A 32 -4.52 -14.52 4.22
C THR A 32 -5.86 -14.14 4.81
N ILE A 33 -6.29 -12.88 4.68
CA ILE A 33 -7.58 -12.42 5.22
C ILE A 33 -8.75 -13.09 4.47
N TYR A 34 -8.70 -13.16 3.14
CA TYR A 34 -9.74 -13.85 2.35
C TYR A 34 -9.88 -15.33 2.70
N ARG A 35 -8.79 -16.02 3.06
CA ARG A 35 -8.83 -17.44 3.44
C ARG A 35 -9.69 -17.73 4.68
N ILE A 36 -9.89 -16.73 5.54
CA ILE A 36 -10.66 -16.85 6.79
C ILE A 36 -12.16 -16.93 6.51
N PHE A 37 -12.61 -16.30 5.43
CA PHE A 37 -14.02 -16.17 5.09
C PHE A 37 -14.46 -17.18 4.04
N GLU A 38 -15.74 -17.54 4.09
CA GLU A 38 -16.45 -18.26 3.04
C GLU A 38 -16.71 -17.34 1.84
N GLU A 39 -16.62 -17.92 0.65
CA GLU A 39 -16.67 -17.17 -0.62
C GLU A 39 -18.05 -16.55 -0.89
N GLU A 40 -19.15 -17.23 -0.50
CA GLU A 40 -20.51 -16.81 -0.84
C GLU A 40 -21.04 -15.69 0.07
N ASN A 41 -20.83 -15.79 1.39
CA ASN A 41 -21.52 -14.93 2.38
C ASN A 41 -20.57 -14.06 3.24
N LEU A 42 -19.26 -14.18 3.05
CA LEU A 42 -18.25 -13.59 3.96
C LEU A 42 -18.54 -13.93 5.43
N ASN A 43 -19.00 -15.17 5.66
CA ASN A 43 -19.10 -15.76 6.99
C ASN A 43 -17.74 -16.38 7.34
N ILE A 44 -17.47 -16.53 8.63
CA ILE A 44 -16.24 -17.16 9.10
C ILE A 44 -16.35 -18.67 8.81
N LYS A 45 -15.31 -19.27 8.23
CA LYS A 45 -15.30 -20.72 7.99
C LYS A 45 -15.44 -21.48 9.32
N GLU A 46 -16.25 -22.52 9.32
CA GLU A 46 -16.52 -23.36 10.50
C GLU A 46 -15.27 -23.90 11.19
N ILE A 47 -14.16 -24.09 10.45
CA ILE A 47 -12.86 -24.50 10.98
C ILE A 47 -12.30 -23.56 12.07
N PHE A 48 -12.75 -22.31 12.13
CA PHE A 48 -12.29 -21.31 13.09
C PHE A 48 -13.22 -21.13 14.30
N ASN A 49 -14.29 -21.92 14.42
CA ASN A 49 -15.45 -21.53 15.22
C ASN A 49 -15.41 -21.86 16.74
N VAL A 50 -14.37 -22.47 17.33
CA VAL A 50 -14.53 -22.90 18.75
C VAL A 50 -13.33 -22.83 19.71
N THR A 51 -12.05 -22.70 19.30
CA THR A 51 -10.97 -22.88 20.32
C THR A 51 -9.72 -21.99 20.21
N ASP A 52 -9.41 -21.40 19.04
CA ASP A 52 -8.12 -20.69 18.83
C ASP A 52 -8.22 -19.37 18.05
N LEU A 53 -9.34 -18.67 18.21
CA LEU A 53 -9.59 -17.38 17.54
C LEU A 53 -8.50 -16.33 17.82
N SER A 54 -8.03 -16.26 19.06
CA SER A 54 -6.95 -15.35 19.44
C SER A 54 -5.65 -15.70 18.72
N GLY A 55 -5.30 -16.99 18.63
CA GLY A 55 -4.11 -17.47 17.91
C GLY A 55 -4.14 -17.09 16.43
N LEU A 56 -5.30 -17.21 15.77
CA LEU A 56 -5.50 -16.75 14.40
C LEU A 56 -5.20 -15.25 14.26
N PHE A 57 -5.75 -14.42 15.14
CA PHE A 57 -5.54 -12.97 15.05
C PHE A 57 -4.09 -12.57 15.30
N TYR A 58 -3.38 -13.22 16.23
CA TYR A 58 -1.95 -13.00 16.44
C TYR A 58 -1.11 -13.38 15.21
N VAL A 59 -1.49 -14.43 14.48
CA VAL A 59 -0.80 -14.81 13.23
C VAL A 59 -0.98 -13.74 12.13
N LEU A 60 -2.07 -12.99 12.15
CA LEU A 60 -2.30 -11.89 11.19
C LEU A 60 -1.52 -10.61 11.53
N VAL A 61 -1.18 -10.38 12.80
CA VAL A 61 -0.45 -9.18 13.25
C VAL A 61 0.79 -8.88 12.41
N PRO A 62 1.76 -9.80 12.19
CA PRO A 62 2.96 -9.48 11.41
C PRO A 62 2.63 -9.07 9.98
N VAL A 63 1.61 -9.67 9.37
CA VAL A 63 1.21 -9.38 7.98
C VAL A 63 0.58 -7.98 7.89
N VAL A 64 -0.33 -7.66 8.81
CA VAL A 64 -0.99 -6.35 8.87
C VAL A 64 0.02 -5.25 9.25
N ALA A 65 0.83 -5.48 10.28
CA ALA A 65 1.84 -4.53 10.76
C ALA A 65 2.92 -4.24 9.71
N THR A 66 3.39 -5.26 8.97
CA THR A 66 4.36 -5.07 7.90
C THR A 66 3.78 -4.19 6.79
N SER A 67 2.58 -4.53 6.29
CA SER A 67 1.95 -3.75 5.23
C SER A 67 1.67 -2.31 5.66
N PHE A 68 1.16 -2.11 6.88
CA PHE A 68 0.91 -0.79 7.45
C PHE A 68 2.19 0.05 7.56
N THR A 69 3.23 -0.50 8.18
CA THR A 69 4.49 0.23 8.44
C THR A 69 5.22 0.55 7.14
N VAL A 70 5.31 -0.41 6.23
CA VAL A 70 6.02 -0.22 4.96
C VAL A 70 5.30 0.81 4.08
N TYR A 71 3.96 0.87 4.14
CA TYR A 71 3.22 1.93 3.43
C TYR A 71 3.57 3.33 3.95
N ILE A 72 3.69 3.50 5.27
CA ILE A 72 4.09 4.77 5.89
C ILE A 72 5.48 5.18 5.38
N ILE A 73 6.42 4.23 5.34
CA ILE A 73 7.77 4.47 4.81
C ILE A 73 7.71 4.89 3.34
N PHE A 74 6.88 4.22 2.52
CA PHE A 74 6.65 4.60 1.13
C PHE A 74 6.08 6.01 1.00
N PHE A 75 5.04 6.33 1.76
CA PHE A 75 4.39 7.64 1.76
C PHE A 75 5.40 8.76 2.02
N PHE A 76 6.15 8.66 3.12
CA PHE A 76 7.11 9.70 3.49
C PHE A 76 8.31 9.75 2.56
N SER A 77 8.82 8.61 2.11
CA SER A 77 9.94 8.60 1.15
C SER A 77 9.56 9.20 -0.21
N LEU A 78 8.35 8.94 -0.70
CA LEU A 78 7.85 9.57 -1.93
C LEU A 78 7.69 11.08 -1.75
N LEU A 79 7.08 11.53 -0.64
CA LEU A 79 6.89 12.95 -0.35
C LEU A 79 8.23 13.69 -0.24
N LEU A 80 9.18 13.12 0.52
CA LEU A 80 10.53 13.67 0.66
C LEU A 80 11.29 13.68 -0.68
N PHE A 81 11.10 12.65 -1.52
CA PHE A 81 11.63 12.66 -2.88
C PHE A 81 11.09 13.84 -3.69
N LEU A 82 9.77 14.08 -3.69
CA LEU A 82 9.17 15.19 -4.44
C LEU A 82 9.71 16.55 -4.00
N VAL A 83 9.87 16.77 -2.69
CA VAL A 83 10.39 18.03 -2.13
C VAL A 83 11.87 18.21 -2.45
N THR A 84 12.68 17.15 -2.37
CA THR A 84 14.13 17.23 -2.55
C THR A 84 14.58 17.20 -4.01
N ALA A 85 13.82 16.56 -4.89
CA ALA A 85 14.18 16.41 -6.30
C ALA A 85 13.98 17.69 -7.10
N LYS A 86 13.06 18.58 -6.68
CA LYS A 86 12.71 19.85 -7.35
C LYS A 86 12.51 19.70 -8.87
N LEU A 87 11.97 18.56 -9.31
CA LEU A 87 11.77 18.24 -10.71
C LEU A 87 10.53 18.94 -11.26
N ASN A 88 10.63 19.45 -12.49
CA ASN A 88 9.48 20.03 -13.18
C ASN A 88 8.58 18.93 -13.74
N PHE A 89 7.35 18.83 -13.23
CA PHE A 89 6.34 17.87 -13.68
C PHE A 89 6.03 17.97 -15.19
N LYS A 90 6.18 19.15 -15.81
CA LYS A 90 5.96 19.33 -17.26
C LYS A 90 7.01 18.63 -18.12
N ILE A 91 8.23 18.49 -17.60
CA ILE A 91 9.36 17.83 -18.29
C ILE A 91 9.37 16.33 -17.99
N HIS A 92 9.02 15.97 -16.76
CA HIS A 92 9.01 14.60 -16.25
C HIS A 92 7.58 14.07 -16.14
N GLY A 93 6.96 13.75 -17.28
CA GLY A 93 5.59 13.24 -17.33
C GLY A 93 5.39 11.95 -16.53
N TRP A 94 6.43 11.11 -16.45
CA TRP A 94 6.41 9.89 -15.63
C TRP A 94 6.20 10.22 -14.14
N LEU A 95 6.83 11.29 -13.63
CA LEU A 95 6.71 11.72 -12.25
C LEU A 95 5.30 12.26 -11.97
N PHE A 96 4.78 13.04 -12.92
CA PHE A 96 3.42 13.57 -12.83
C PHE A 96 2.40 12.44 -12.73
N ILE A 97 2.47 11.46 -13.63
CA ILE A 97 1.54 10.31 -13.62
C ILE A 97 1.70 9.51 -12.32
N SER A 98 2.93 9.24 -11.87
CA SER A 98 3.14 8.54 -10.59
C SER A 98 2.48 9.27 -9.41
N VAL A 99 2.59 10.60 -9.34
CA VAL A 99 1.96 11.40 -8.28
C VAL A 99 0.44 11.41 -8.41
N VAL A 100 -0.10 11.53 -9.62
CA VAL A 100 -1.56 11.49 -9.83
C VAL A 100 -2.13 10.15 -9.39
N ILE A 101 -1.52 9.04 -9.80
CA ILE A 101 -1.92 7.69 -9.37
C ILE A 101 -1.92 7.62 -7.84
N PHE A 102 -0.81 8.02 -7.21
CA PHE A 102 -0.66 8.02 -5.76
C PHE A 102 -1.75 8.84 -5.06
N LEU A 103 -2.03 10.06 -5.52
CA LEU A 103 -3.04 10.94 -4.92
C LEU A 103 -4.46 10.39 -5.07
N ILE A 104 -4.78 9.75 -6.20
CA ILE A 104 -6.08 9.12 -6.43
C ILE A 104 -6.26 7.91 -5.49
N THR A 105 -5.20 7.11 -5.29
CA THR A 105 -5.28 5.92 -4.43
C THR A 105 -5.16 6.24 -2.94
N LEU A 106 -4.57 7.37 -2.57
CA LEU A 106 -4.29 7.76 -1.19
C LEU A 106 -5.51 7.74 -0.25
N PRO A 107 -6.67 8.37 -0.56
CA PRO A 107 -7.80 8.41 0.38
C PRO A 107 -8.33 7.01 0.72
N PHE A 108 -8.34 6.11 -0.26
CA PHE A 108 -8.77 4.73 -0.07
C PHE A 108 -7.77 3.95 0.80
N GLU A 109 -6.46 4.11 0.56
CA GLU A 109 -5.46 3.44 1.38
C GLU A 109 -5.43 4.00 2.80
N VAL A 110 -5.59 5.31 2.99
CA VAL A 110 -5.74 5.91 4.32
C VAL A 110 -6.92 5.29 5.06
N TYR A 111 -8.06 5.12 4.38
CA TYR A 111 -9.20 4.43 4.98
C TYR A 111 -8.87 2.98 5.39
N LEU A 112 -8.27 2.19 4.49
CA LEU A 112 -7.87 0.82 4.80
C LEU A 112 -6.85 0.75 5.95
N MET A 113 -5.92 1.71 6.03
CA MET A 113 -4.96 1.82 7.13
C MET A 113 -5.64 2.13 8.46
N THR A 114 -6.79 2.83 8.49
CA THR A 114 -7.54 3.01 9.74
C THR A 114 -8.12 1.68 10.25
N LEU A 115 -8.53 0.79 9.34
CA LEU A 115 -8.96 -0.57 9.70
C LEU A 115 -7.79 -1.40 10.21
N ASP A 116 -6.64 -1.33 9.53
CA ASP A 116 -5.42 -2.02 9.94
C ASP A 116 -4.95 -1.53 11.34
N TYR A 117 -5.01 -0.22 11.61
CA TYR A 117 -4.69 0.34 12.93
C TYR A 117 -5.66 -0.14 14.02
N LYS A 118 -6.97 -0.14 13.75
CA LYS A 118 -7.99 -0.66 14.68
C LYS A 118 -7.77 -2.14 14.97
N PHE A 119 -7.42 -2.93 13.96
CA PHE A 119 -7.09 -4.35 14.12
C PHE A 119 -5.85 -4.53 15.01
N LEU A 120 -4.73 -3.86 14.68
CA LEU A 120 -3.48 -3.97 15.42
C LEU A 120 -3.63 -3.53 16.87
N SER A 121 -4.27 -2.38 17.11
CA SER A 121 -4.48 -1.85 18.46
C SER A 121 -5.37 -2.77 19.30
N ALA A 122 -6.44 -3.31 18.71
CA ALA A 122 -7.31 -4.27 19.40
C ALA A 122 -6.56 -5.56 19.77
N VAL A 123 -5.87 -6.20 18.81
CA VAL A 123 -5.16 -7.46 19.06
C VAL A 123 -4.04 -7.28 20.10
N LEU A 124 -3.25 -6.22 19.99
CA LEU A 124 -2.12 -5.97 20.89
C LEU A 124 -2.52 -5.51 22.30
N ALA A 125 -3.70 -4.90 22.45
CA ALA A 125 -4.21 -4.49 23.74
C ALA A 125 -4.98 -5.61 24.48
N GLU A 126 -5.16 -6.78 23.85
CA GLU A 126 -5.89 -7.94 24.39
C GLU A 126 -7.33 -7.64 24.87
N ASN A 127 -7.89 -6.49 24.46
CA ASN A 127 -9.20 -6.03 24.90
C ASN A 127 -10.15 -5.94 23.70
N TYR A 128 -10.70 -7.08 23.30
CA TYR A 128 -11.59 -7.17 22.15
C TYR A 128 -12.55 -8.36 22.24
N SER A 129 -13.71 -8.22 21.58
CA SER A 129 -14.53 -9.37 21.23
C SER A 129 -14.08 -9.94 19.87
N PRO A 130 -14.09 -11.27 19.68
CA PRO A 130 -13.80 -11.88 18.38
C PRO A 130 -14.70 -11.32 17.25
N ASP A 131 -15.97 -11.08 17.55
CA ASP A 131 -16.93 -10.50 16.59
C ASP A 131 -16.52 -9.11 16.11
N TYR A 132 -15.93 -8.30 16.98
CA TYR A 132 -15.43 -6.97 16.62
C TYR A 132 -14.27 -7.07 15.63
N LEU A 133 -13.30 -7.96 15.87
CA LEU A 133 -12.17 -8.16 14.96
C LEU A 133 -12.61 -8.72 13.61
N PHE A 134 -13.55 -9.68 13.60
CA PHE A 134 -14.14 -10.16 12.36
C PHE A 134 -14.91 -9.08 11.61
N GLY A 135 -15.62 -8.21 12.32
CA GLY A 135 -16.25 -7.02 11.75
C GLY A 135 -15.26 -6.11 11.02
N ILE A 136 -14.07 -5.89 11.60
CA ILE A 136 -13.00 -5.12 10.97
C ILE A 136 -12.50 -5.82 9.70
N LEU A 137 -12.18 -7.12 9.78
CA LEU A 137 -11.67 -7.89 8.63
C LEU A 137 -12.71 -8.00 7.50
N LYS A 138 -13.98 -8.18 7.84
CA LYS A 138 -15.11 -8.19 6.89
C LYS A 138 -15.30 -6.83 6.24
N SER A 139 -15.22 -5.74 7.02
CA SER A 139 -15.28 -4.37 6.49
C SER A 139 -14.14 -4.13 5.49
N ARG A 140 -12.94 -4.65 5.77
CA ARG A 140 -11.79 -4.55 4.88
C ARG A 140 -11.98 -5.24 3.52
N ILE A 141 -12.65 -6.39 3.50
CA ILE A 141 -12.94 -7.13 2.26
C ILE A 141 -14.09 -6.49 1.49
N SER A 142 -15.18 -6.18 2.18
CA SER A 142 -16.42 -5.71 1.57
C SER A 142 -16.32 -4.26 1.08
N MET A 143 -15.60 -3.40 1.81
CA MET A 143 -15.40 -2.03 1.39
C MET A 143 -14.33 -1.95 0.31
N PHE A 144 -14.71 -1.41 -0.84
CA PHE A 144 -13.85 -1.27 -2.01
C PHE A 144 -13.30 -2.62 -2.50
N SER A 145 -14.14 -3.66 -2.62
CA SER A 145 -13.73 -5.01 -3.01
C SER A 145 -12.82 -5.10 -4.25
N SER A 146 -13.00 -4.21 -5.24
CA SER A 146 -12.15 -4.14 -6.44
C SER A 146 -10.88 -3.30 -6.27
N PHE A 147 -10.84 -2.42 -5.28
CA PHE A 147 -9.75 -1.47 -5.08
C PHE A 147 -8.40 -2.13 -4.78
N PRO A 148 -8.29 -3.22 -3.99
CA PRO A 148 -7.03 -3.89 -3.78
C PRO A 148 -6.30 -4.25 -5.08
N ILE A 149 -7.03 -4.72 -6.09
CA ILE A 149 -6.47 -5.08 -7.41
C ILE A 149 -5.99 -3.82 -8.13
N ILE A 150 -6.84 -2.78 -8.19
CA ILE A 150 -6.51 -1.49 -8.80
C ILE A 150 -5.24 -0.92 -8.16
N GLN A 151 -5.13 -1.01 -6.84
CA GLN A 151 -4.01 -0.49 -6.09
C GLN A 151 -2.72 -1.26 -6.35
N ILE A 152 -2.76 -2.59 -6.40
CA ILE A 152 -1.59 -3.41 -6.76
C ILE A 152 -1.05 -2.99 -8.13
N PHE A 153 -1.91 -2.95 -9.16
CA PHE A 153 -1.49 -2.56 -10.51
C PHE A 153 -1.03 -1.11 -10.59
N SER A 154 -1.68 -0.21 -9.85
CA SER A 154 -1.28 1.20 -9.75
C SER A 154 0.14 1.35 -9.23
N TYR A 155 0.52 0.59 -8.20
CA TYR A 155 1.84 0.70 -7.59
C TYR A 155 2.92 -0.03 -8.40
N PHE A 156 2.58 -1.13 -9.09
CA PHE A 156 3.44 -1.67 -10.15
C PHE A 156 3.70 -0.63 -11.25
N GLY A 157 2.65 0.10 -11.66
CA GLY A 157 2.76 1.19 -12.62
C GLY A 157 3.67 2.31 -12.14
N ILE A 158 3.55 2.74 -10.87
CA ILE A 158 4.43 3.74 -10.25
C ILE A 158 5.89 3.27 -10.30
N ILE A 159 6.17 2.03 -9.88
CA ILE A 159 7.53 1.47 -9.91
C ILE A 159 8.08 1.46 -11.34
N TYR A 160 7.30 0.98 -12.31
CA TYR A 160 7.68 0.97 -13.72
C TYR A 160 8.01 2.38 -14.23
N LEU A 161 7.15 3.37 -13.97
CA LEU A 161 7.34 4.75 -14.40
C LEU A 161 8.59 5.38 -13.79
N ILE A 162 8.86 5.09 -12.50
CA ILE A 162 10.03 5.59 -11.80
C ILE A 162 11.33 4.96 -12.35
N LEU A 163 11.32 3.66 -12.66
CA LEU A 163 12.50 2.94 -13.14
C LEU A 163 12.84 3.30 -14.59
N PHE A 164 11.87 3.21 -15.49
CA PHE A 164 12.10 3.35 -16.94
C PHE A 164 11.97 4.79 -17.44
N LYS A 165 11.19 5.63 -16.76
CA LYS A 165 11.02 7.06 -17.08
C LYS A 165 10.65 7.35 -18.55
N PRO A 166 9.71 6.61 -19.17
CA PRO A 166 9.45 6.64 -20.62
C PRO A 166 8.89 7.97 -21.15
N LEU A 167 8.53 8.91 -20.27
CA LEU A 167 7.86 10.18 -20.60
C LEU A 167 8.70 11.40 -20.21
N THR A 168 10.02 11.29 -20.34
CA THR A 168 10.92 12.43 -20.15
C THR A 168 11.05 13.16 -21.47
N LYS A 169 10.63 14.43 -21.53
CA LYS A 169 10.84 15.25 -22.73
C LYS A 169 12.34 15.49 -22.92
N SER A 170 12.83 15.24 -24.14
CA SER A 170 14.14 15.70 -24.59
C SER A 170 14.08 17.19 -24.85
N GLU A 171 15.05 17.97 -24.35
CA GLU A 171 15.15 19.40 -24.65
C GLU A 171 15.53 19.68 -26.12
N ASN A 172 15.87 18.65 -26.93
CA ASN A 172 16.38 18.80 -28.30
C ASN A 172 15.32 18.74 -29.43
N HIS A 173 14.10 19.24 -29.23
CA HIS A 173 13.07 19.24 -30.30
C HIS A 173 12.36 20.57 -30.56
N ASN A 174 12.99 21.69 -30.20
CA ASN A 174 12.55 23.05 -30.57
C ASN A 174 13.61 23.84 -31.35
N GLU A 175 14.55 23.17 -32.02
CA GLU A 175 15.40 23.76 -33.06
C GLU A 175 15.12 23.03 -34.37
N ASN A 176 14.07 23.48 -35.08
CA ASN A 176 13.88 23.39 -36.53
C ASN A 176 12.65 24.23 -36.91
#